data_AF-A0A5B8VZI9-F1
#
_entry.id   AF-A0A5B8VZI9-F1
#
_cell.length_a   1.000
_cell.length_b   1.000
_cell.length_c   1.000
_cell.angle_alpha   90.00
_cell.angle_beta   90.00
_cell.angle_gamma   90.00
#
_symmetry.space_group_name_H-M   'P 1'
#
loop_
_entity.id
_entity.type
_entity.pdbx_description
1 polymer ?
#
loop_
_entity_poly.entity_id
_entity_poly.type
_entity_poly.pdbx_seq_one_letter_code
_entity_poly.pdbx_strand_id
1 'polypeptide(L)'
;MKKILLLAVAVLSSTYVMAQTQLAFPFQGGAPVMNSFFKDSVVVSPEIIKKRAVGTAVFKFTADTKGTITRIVIYYADDYVLTVPIIEALKKSNHKWIIPDHEKVHDFVLPFSIGFIPPAVPGKSLEKHMFDFYAQRKPIITDNQIPLDNATLLPTVVISYGLGQ
;
A
#
# COMPACT_ATOMS: atom_id res chain seq x y z
N MET A 1 18.30 41.88 -35.61
CA MET A 1 16.85 41.63 -35.49
C MET A 1 16.49 40.14 -35.34
N LYS A 2 16.91 39.24 -36.25
CA LYS A 2 16.58 37.80 -36.16
C LYS A 2 17.03 37.11 -34.86
N LYS A 3 18.18 37.50 -34.30
CA LYS A 3 18.72 36.94 -33.04
C LYS A 3 17.92 37.36 -31.79
N ILE A 4 17.33 38.55 -31.81
CA ILE A 4 16.53 39.09 -30.68
C ILE A 4 15.17 38.41 -30.65
N LEU A 5 14.57 38.16 -31.82
CA LEU A 5 13.32 37.42 -31.94
C LEU A 5 13.46 35.98 -31.42
N LEU A 6 14.56 35.31 -31.74
CA LEU A 6 14.86 33.96 -31.27
C LEU A 6 15.01 33.89 -29.74
N LEU A 7 15.64 34.89 -29.14
CA LEU A 7 15.79 34.97 -27.69
C LEU A 7 14.43 35.21 -26.99
N ALA A 8 13.60 36.10 -27.55
CA ALA A 8 12.27 36.38 -27.02
C ALA A 8 11.35 35.15 -27.09
N VAL A 9 11.40 34.38 -28.19
CA VAL A 9 10.64 33.14 -28.32
C VAL A 9 11.11 32.08 -27.31
N ALA A 10 12.43 31.96 -27.07
CA ALA A 10 12.98 31.02 -26.09
C ALA A 10 12.63 31.37 -24.62
N VAL A 11 12.53 32.66 -24.30
CA VAL A 11 12.10 33.13 -22.97
C VAL A 11 10.59 32.96 -22.78
N LEU A 12 9.79 33.16 -23.82
CA LEU A 12 8.35 32.92 -23.74
C LEU A 12 8.04 31.42 -23.63
N SER A 13 8.76 30.56 -24.34
CA SER A 13 8.56 29.10 -24.25
C SER A 13 8.99 28.50 -22.90
N SER A 14 9.92 29.10 -22.17
CA SER A 14 10.30 28.63 -20.83
C SER A 14 9.23 28.90 -19.77
N THR A 15 8.34 29.88 -19.97
CA THR A 15 7.19 30.14 -19.08
C THR A 15 6.02 29.18 -19.31
N TYR A 16 6.01 28.45 -20.43
CA TYR A 16 5.02 27.40 -20.75
C TYR A 16 5.49 25.99 -20.39
N VAL A 17 6.65 25.85 -19.75
CA VAL A 17 6.91 24.66 -18.92
C VAL A 17 6.08 24.83 -17.65
N MET A 18 4.77 24.70 -17.81
CA MET A 18 3.97 24.13 -16.74
C MET A 18 4.56 22.74 -16.53
N ALA A 19 5.42 22.63 -15.53
CA ALA A 19 5.68 21.37 -14.89
C ALA A 19 4.29 20.76 -14.70
N GLN A 20 3.98 19.75 -15.51
CA GLN A 20 2.85 18.90 -15.29
C GLN A 20 2.99 18.57 -13.81
N THR A 21 2.11 19.09 -12.97
CA THR A 21 2.07 18.81 -11.54
C THR A 21 1.66 17.35 -11.43
N GLN A 22 2.57 16.47 -11.84
CA GLN A 22 2.58 15.08 -11.48
C GLN A 22 2.63 15.14 -9.97
N LEU A 23 1.48 14.82 -9.39
CA LEU A 23 1.36 14.60 -7.96
C LEU A 23 2.57 13.73 -7.58
N ALA A 24 3.50 14.29 -6.82
CA ALA A 24 4.60 13.51 -6.31
C ALA A 24 3.98 12.30 -5.60
N PHE A 25 4.56 11.12 -5.79
CA PHE A 25 4.05 9.91 -5.15
C PHE A 25 3.83 10.20 -3.66
N PRO A 26 2.65 9.88 -3.09
CA PRO A 26 2.19 10.46 -1.82
C PRO A 26 2.86 9.82 -0.58
N PHE A 27 4.13 9.46 -0.69
CA PHE A 27 4.95 8.89 0.37
C PHE A 27 6.35 9.47 0.27
N GLN A 28 6.92 9.87 1.40
CA GLN A 28 8.28 10.41 1.46
C GLN A 28 9.30 9.41 0.89
N GLY A 29 10.00 9.82 -0.16
CA GLY A 29 10.95 8.95 -0.89
C GLY A 29 10.31 8.11 -2.01
N GLY A 30 9.01 8.26 -2.27
CA GLY A 30 8.32 7.64 -3.39
C GLY A 30 7.98 6.17 -3.21
N ALA A 31 7.49 5.55 -4.29
CA ALA A 31 7.00 4.16 -4.29
C ALA A 31 8.04 3.12 -3.81
N PRO A 32 9.34 3.19 -4.19
CA PRO A 32 10.32 2.22 -3.73
C PRO A 32 10.52 2.26 -2.21
N VAL A 33 10.58 3.45 -1.63
CA VAL A 33 10.76 3.63 -0.18
C VAL A 33 9.50 3.20 0.57
N MET A 34 8.31 3.47 0.04
CA MET A 34 7.06 2.94 0.59
C MET A 34 7.07 1.41 0.64
N ASN A 35 7.43 0.77 -0.48
CA ASN A 35 7.44 -0.69 -0.57
C ASN A 35 8.43 -1.31 0.42
N SER A 36 9.66 -0.81 0.47
CA SER A 36 10.67 -1.28 1.45
C SER A 36 10.20 -1.04 2.88
N PHE A 37 9.68 0.14 3.19
CA PHE A 37 9.17 0.46 4.53
C PHE A 37 8.13 -0.56 5.00
N PHE A 38 7.15 -0.90 4.16
CA PHE A 38 6.11 -1.86 4.54
C PHE A 38 6.61 -3.30 4.59
N LYS A 39 7.52 -3.70 3.70
CA LYS A 39 8.18 -5.02 3.77
C LYS A 39 8.92 -5.21 5.09
N ASP A 40 9.59 -4.16 5.57
CA ASP A 40 10.35 -4.21 6.83
C ASP A 40 9.43 -4.05 8.06
N SER A 41 8.32 -3.32 7.92
CA SER A 41 7.45 -2.99 9.05
C SER A 41 6.37 -4.03 9.34
N VAL A 42 5.92 -4.77 8.32
CA VAL A 42 4.90 -5.82 8.48
C VAL A 42 5.57 -7.07 9.00
N VAL A 43 5.43 -7.29 10.30
CA VAL A 43 5.93 -8.50 10.97
C VAL A 43 4.90 -9.61 10.84
N VAL A 44 5.25 -10.69 10.13
CA VAL A 44 4.37 -11.85 9.96
C VAL A 44 4.16 -12.54 11.31
N SER A 45 2.92 -12.57 11.78
CA SER A 45 2.59 -13.09 13.11
C SER A 45 2.74 -14.62 13.18
N PRO A 46 2.98 -15.20 14.38
CA PRO A 46 3.00 -16.65 14.56
C PRO A 46 1.69 -17.32 14.12
N GLU A 47 0.56 -16.62 14.19
CA GLU A 47 -0.73 -17.12 13.73
C GLU A 47 -0.80 -17.25 12.21
N ILE A 48 -0.30 -16.25 11.48
CA ILE A 48 -0.17 -16.30 10.01
C ILE A 48 0.73 -17.47 9.62
N ILE A 49 1.88 -17.61 10.29
CA ILE A 49 2.81 -18.71 10.05
C ILE A 49 2.13 -20.05 10.32
N LYS A 50 1.54 -20.24 11.51
CA LYS A 50 0.90 -21.51 11.91
C LYS A 50 -0.19 -21.93 10.94
N LYS A 51 -1.04 -21.00 10.52
CA LYS A 51 -2.15 -21.25 9.58
C LYS A 51 -1.69 -21.32 8.12
N ARG A 52 -0.42 -21.02 7.81
CA ARG A 52 0.07 -20.83 6.43
C ARG A 52 -0.82 -19.84 5.67
N ALA A 53 -1.27 -18.80 6.36
CA ALA A 53 -2.22 -17.86 5.82
C ALA A 53 -1.60 -17.07 4.65
N VAL A 54 -2.33 -17.03 3.54
CA VAL A 54 -1.99 -16.31 2.32
C VAL A 54 -3.21 -15.55 1.85
N GLY A 55 -3.00 -14.48 1.09
CA GLY A 55 -4.10 -13.75 0.47
C GLY A 55 -3.88 -12.26 0.41
N THR A 56 -4.94 -11.56 0.07
CA THR A 56 -4.96 -10.13 -0.15
C THR A 56 -5.73 -9.42 0.95
N ALA A 57 -5.24 -8.26 1.35
CA ALA A 57 -5.99 -7.34 2.20
C ALA A 57 -5.89 -5.92 1.63
N VAL A 58 -7.03 -5.26 1.50
CA VAL A 58 -7.15 -3.90 0.95
C VAL A 58 -7.57 -2.97 2.07
N PHE A 59 -6.75 -1.96 2.33
CA PHE A 59 -6.99 -0.98 3.36
C PHE A 59 -7.27 0.37 2.72
N LYS A 60 -8.34 1.03 3.17
CA LYS A 60 -8.48 2.47 3.07
C LYS A 60 -7.94 3.11 4.33
N PHE A 61 -7.18 4.18 4.21
CA PHE A 61 -6.82 5.00 5.36
C PHE A 61 -6.86 6.48 5.00
N THR A 62 -7.12 7.31 6.00
CA THR A 62 -7.19 8.77 5.86
C THR A 62 -5.98 9.37 6.56
N ALA A 63 -5.20 10.20 5.88
CA ALA A 63 -4.09 10.95 6.49
C ALA A 63 -4.38 12.47 6.50
N ASP A 64 -3.88 13.16 7.51
CA ASP A 64 -3.99 14.63 7.62
C ASP A 64 -2.81 15.38 6.98
N THR A 65 -2.80 16.71 7.09
CA THR A 65 -1.75 17.60 6.56
C THR A 65 -0.35 17.31 7.10
N LYS A 66 -0.22 16.57 8.21
CA LYS A 66 1.06 16.17 8.80
C LYS A 66 1.43 14.74 8.44
N GLY A 67 0.67 14.10 7.55
CA GLY A 67 0.83 12.70 7.18
C GLY A 67 0.45 11.75 8.32
N THR A 68 -0.30 12.19 9.34
CA THR A 68 -0.78 11.34 10.44
C THR A 68 -2.02 10.60 9.99
N ILE A 69 -2.04 9.28 10.15
CA ILE A 69 -3.22 8.46 9.88
C ILE A 69 -4.27 8.69 10.96
N THR A 70 -5.45 9.14 10.55
CA THR A 70 -6.59 9.44 11.43
C THR A 70 -7.65 8.34 11.43
N ARG A 71 -7.73 7.57 10.35
CA ARG A 71 -8.69 6.47 10.18
C ARG A 71 -8.10 5.35 9.36
N ILE A 72 -8.39 4.11 9.74
CA ILE A 72 -8.09 2.90 8.96
C ILE A 72 -9.39 2.11 8.81
N VAL A 73 -9.72 1.72 7.59
CA VAL A 73 -10.88 0.92 7.23
C VAL A 73 -10.40 -0.26 6.40
N ILE A 74 -10.77 -1.48 6.81
CA ILE A 74 -10.52 -2.68 6.01
C ILE A 74 -11.60 -2.71 4.94
N TYR A 75 -11.24 -2.50 3.67
CA TYR A 75 -12.18 -2.63 2.56
C TYR A 75 -12.43 -4.10 2.23
N TYR A 76 -11.36 -4.88 2.27
CA TYR A 76 -11.38 -6.30 1.99
C TYR A 76 -10.23 -7.00 2.71
N ALA A 77 -10.45 -8.22 3.16
CA ALA A 77 -9.38 -9.15 3.49
C ALA A 77 -9.82 -10.59 3.21
N ASP A 78 -8.95 -11.38 2.59
CA ASP A 78 -9.19 -12.83 2.40
C ASP A 78 -9.34 -13.56 3.74
N ASP A 79 -8.61 -13.10 4.77
CA ASP A 79 -8.73 -13.58 6.15
C ASP A 79 -8.39 -12.47 7.15
N TYR A 80 -9.16 -12.38 8.25
CA TYR A 80 -8.91 -11.39 9.32
C TYR A 80 -7.50 -11.46 9.91
N VAL A 81 -6.85 -12.63 9.94
CA VAL A 81 -5.52 -12.81 10.52
C VAL A 81 -4.45 -11.98 9.80
N LEU A 82 -4.67 -11.68 8.52
CA LEU A 82 -3.76 -10.86 7.70
C LEU A 82 -3.77 -9.39 8.14
N THR A 83 -4.84 -8.93 8.81
CA THR A 83 -5.11 -7.51 8.97
C THR A 83 -4.30 -6.85 10.09
N VAL A 84 -4.11 -7.54 11.21
CA VAL A 84 -3.44 -7.00 12.40
C VAL A 84 -2.03 -6.49 12.11
N PRO A 85 -1.11 -7.28 11.50
CA PRO A 85 0.24 -6.80 11.27
C PRO A 85 0.30 -5.66 10.25
N ILE A 86 -0.67 -5.59 9.32
CA ILE A 86 -0.79 -4.49 8.36
C ILE A 86 -1.24 -3.21 9.07
N ILE A 87 -2.23 -3.28 9.97
CA ILE A 87 -2.69 -2.13 10.76
C ILE A 87 -1.54 -1.54 11.58
N GLU A 88 -0.73 -2.39 12.21
CA GLU A 88 0.43 -1.94 12.98
C GLU A 88 1.51 -1.29 12.10
N ALA A 89 1.75 -1.82 10.90
CA ALA A 89 2.65 -1.18 9.94
C ALA A 89 2.11 0.16 9.42
N LEU A 90 0.80 0.27 9.17
CA LEU A 90 0.15 1.54 8.81
C LEU A 90 0.34 2.57 9.93
N LYS A 91 0.10 2.22 11.20
CA LYS A 91 0.34 3.13 12.32
C LYS A 91 1.79 3.63 12.39
N LYS A 92 2.78 2.76 12.10
CA LYS A 92 4.21 3.14 12.03
C LYS A 92 4.54 4.07 10.86
N SER A 93 3.69 4.12 9.83
CA SER A 93 3.88 5.00 8.67
C SER A 93 3.43 6.45 8.90
N ASN A 94 2.97 6.78 10.12
CA ASN A 94 2.63 8.15 10.48
C ASN A 94 3.76 9.13 10.13
N HIS A 95 3.37 10.29 9.63
CA HIS A 95 4.25 11.37 9.17
C HIS A 95 5.08 11.05 7.92
N LYS A 96 4.86 9.91 7.26
CA LYS A 96 5.50 9.57 5.96
C LYS A 96 4.64 9.90 4.74
N TRP A 97 3.33 10.09 4.94
CA TRP A 97 2.39 10.39 3.87
C TRP A 97 2.43 11.86 3.47
N ILE A 98 2.31 12.11 2.17
CA ILE A 98 2.23 13.45 1.59
C ILE A 98 0.82 13.59 1.04
N ILE A 99 0.09 14.60 1.50
CA ILE A 99 -1.25 14.90 1.00
C ILE A 99 -1.19 16.09 0.03
N PRO A 100 -2.14 16.23 -0.91
CA PRO A 100 -2.19 17.40 -1.80
C PRO A 100 -2.37 18.71 -1.03
N ASP A 101 -1.70 19.79 -1.47
CA ASP A 101 -1.64 21.09 -0.78
C ASP A 101 -3.00 21.77 -0.53
N HIS A 102 -4.04 21.37 -1.27
CA HIS A 102 -5.39 21.93 -1.19
C HIS A 102 -6.34 21.13 -0.32
N GLU A 103 -5.86 20.05 0.31
CA GLU A 103 -6.68 19.14 1.11
C GLU A 103 -6.29 19.20 2.60
N LYS A 104 -7.27 19.04 3.49
CA LYS A 104 -7.03 18.94 4.95
C LYS A 104 -6.75 17.50 5.39
N VAL A 105 -7.37 16.57 4.67
CA VAL A 105 -7.22 15.13 4.83
C VAL A 105 -7.34 14.52 3.44
N HIS A 106 -6.63 13.43 3.20
CA HIS A 106 -6.72 12.68 1.94
C HIS A 106 -6.90 11.20 2.23
N ASP A 107 -7.72 10.54 1.40
CA ASP A 107 -7.98 9.11 1.49
C ASP A 107 -7.04 8.34 0.56
N PHE A 108 -6.45 7.28 1.09
CA PHE A 108 -5.56 6.38 0.35
C PHE A 108 -6.12 4.98 0.37
N VAL A 109 -5.91 4.24 -0.72
CA VAL A 109 -6.21 2.80 -0.80
C VAL A 109 -4.91 2.06 -1.03
N LEU A 110 -4.54 1.17 -0.10
CA LEU A 110 -3.32 0.39 -0.17
C LEU A 110 -3.64 -1.12 -0.13
N PRO A 111 -3.45 -1.81 -1.26
CA PRO A 111 -3.51 -3.27 -1.30
C PRO A 111 -2.23 -3.91 -0.73
N PHE A 112 -2.39 -4.99 0.02
CA PHE A 112 -1.33 -5.85 0.49
C PHE A 112 -1.57 -7.27 0.00
N SER A 113 -0.53 -7.93 -0.49
CA SER A 113 -0.54 -9.33 -0.90
C SER A 113 0.47 -10.10 -0.04
N ILE A 114 -0.02 -11.04 0.76
CA ILE A 114 0.79 -11.89 1.64
C ILE A 114 0.89 -13.27 1.01
N GLY A 115 2.11 -13.66 0.65
CA GLY A 115 2.45 -14.94 0.03
C GLY A 115 3.28 -15.84 0.94
N PHE A 116 3.09 -17.15 0.78
CA PHE A 116 3.90 -18.18 1.44
C PHE A 116 4.91 -18.76 0.45
N ILE A 117 6.19 -18.81 0.83
CA ILE A 117 7.26 -19.45 0.07
C ILE A 117 7.38 -20.89 0.59
N PRO A 118 6.96 -21.90 -0.20
CA PRO A 118 7.07 -23.29 0.20
C PRO A 118 8.55 -23.75 0.26
N PRO A 119 8.87 -24.74 1.12
CA PRO A 119 10.18 -25.38 1.13
C PRO A 119 10.43 -26.13 -0.19
N ALA A 120 11.71 -26.36 -0.52
CA ALA A 120 12.12 -26.99 -1.78
C ALA A 120 11.52 -28.40 -2.01
N VAL A 121 11.22 -29.12 -0.93
CA VAL A 121 10.50 -30.41 -0.98
C VAL A 121 9.16 -30.25 -0.25
N PRO A 122 8.05 -29.98 -0.97
CA PRO A 122 6.75 -29.87 -0.35
C PRO A 122 6.28 -31.26 0.12
N GLY A 123 6.00 -31.39 1.42
CA GLY A 123 5.39 -32.59 1.98
C GLY A 123 3.86 -32.57 1.82
N LYS A 124 3.21 -33.74 1.76
CA LYS A 124 1.73 -33.87 1.76
C LYS A 124 1.05 -33.15 2.92
N SER A 125 1.74 -33.00 4.05
CA SER A 125 1.25 -32.22 5.18
C SER A 125 1.07 -30.75 4.83
N LEU A 126 1.95 -30.17 4.01
CA LEU A 126 1.87 -28.76 3.61
C LEU A 126 0.63 -28.49 2.77
N GLU A 127 0.36 -29.34 1.77
CA GLU A 127 -0.83 -29.23 0.91
C GLU A 127 -2.11 -29.25 1.75
N LYS A 128 -2.19 -30.16 2.73
CA LYS A 128 -3.32 -30.22 3.65
C LYS A 128 -3.49 -28.93 4.45
N HIS A 129 -2.41 -28.37 5.02
CA HIS A 129 -2.51 -27.11 5.78
C HIS A 129 -2.96 -25.93 4.91
N MET A 130 -2.50 -25.86 3.66
CA MET A 130 -2.93 -24.82 2.72
C MET A 130 -4.42 -24.98 2.38
N PHE A 131 -4.87 -26.20 2.11
CA PHE A 131 -6.29 -26.49 1.86
C PHE A 131 -7.16 -26.15 3.08
N ASP A 132 -6.74 -26.56 4.28
CA ASP A 132 -7.45 -26.29 5.53
C ASP A 132 -7.58 -24.78 5.76
N PHE A 133 -6.53 -24.00 5.48
CA PHE A 133 -6.60 -22.54 5.54
C PHE A 133 -7.64 -21.98 4.56
N TYR A 134 -7.60 -22.37 3.29
CA TYR A 134 -8.57 -21.89 2.30
C TYR A 134 -10.02 -22.24 2.67
N ALA A 135 -10.24 -23.41 3.24
CA ALA A 135 -11.56 -23.86 3.67
C ALA A 135 -12.06 -23.14 4.93
N GLN A 136 -11.15 -22.73 5.83
CA GLN A 136 -11.48 -22.14 7.12
C GLN A 136 -11.30 -20.61 7.17
N ARG A 137 -10.93 -19.98 6.05
CA ARG A 137 -10.69 -18.54 6.00
C ARG A 137 -11.92 -17.76 6.41
N LYS A 138 -11.70 -16.67 7.13
CA LYS A 138 -12.75 -15.75 7.59
C LYS A 138 -12.57 -14.41 6.90
N PRO A 139 -13.13 -14.23 5.69
CA PRO A 139 -12.96 -13.01 4.94
C PRO A 139 -13.66 -11.84 5.62
N ILE A 140 -13.08 -10.66 5.46
CA ILE A 140 -13.72 -9.40 5.82
C ILE A 140 -14.14 -8.74 4.52
N ILE A 141 -15.44 -8.52 4.37
CA ILE A 141 -16.03 -7.80 3.23
C ILE A 141 -16.79 -6.63 3.83
N THR A 142 -16.39 -5.42 3.46
CA THR A 142 -17.09 -4.22 3.89
C THR A 142 -18.16 -3.85 2.87
N ASP A 143 -19.40 -3.84 3.34
CA ASP A 143 -20.65 -3.52 2.66
C ASP A 143 -20.90 -2.00 2.59
N ASN A 144 -20.21 -1.21 3.43
CA ASN A 144 -20.21 0.24 3.39
C ASN A 144 -18.89 0.77 2.80
N GLN A 145 -18.70 0.56 1.50
CA GLN A 145 -17.57 1.15 0.78
C GLN A 145 -17.80 2.65 0.65
N ILE A 146 -17.00 3.45 1.37
CA ILE A 146 -17.06 4.90 1.26
C ILE A 146 -16.75 5.27 -0.20
N PRO A 147 -17.54 6.16 -0.84
CA PRO A 147 -17.30 6.59 -2.22
C PRO A 147 -15.83 6.94 -2.45
N LEU A 148 -15.27 6.37 -3.52
CA LEU A 148 -13.84 6.49 -3.87
C LEU A 148 -13.51 7.81 -4.59
N ASP A 149 -14.48 8.71 -4.67
CA ASP A 149 -14.46 9.86 -5.57
C ASP A 149 -13.20 10.72 -5.43
N ASN A 150 -12.57 10.76 -4.25
CA ASN A 150 -11.28 11.42 -3.98
C ASN A 150 -10.30 10.53 -3.20
N ALA A 151 -10.07 9.28 -3.62
CA ALA A 151 -9.06 8.41 -3.01
C ALA A 151 -7.89 8.08 -3.96
N THR A 152 -6.66 8.17 -3.46
CA THR A 152 -5.48 7.74 -4.22
C THR A 152 -5.26 6.23 -4.07
N LEU A 153 -5.35 5.50 -5.17
CA LEU A 153 -4.96 4.08 -5.23
C LEU A 153 -3.45 3.93 -5.31
N LEU A 154 -2.87 3.25 -4.32
CA LEU A 154 -1.45 2.99 -4.19
C LEU A 154 -1.08 1.62 -4.79
N PRO A 155 0.18 1.43 -5.21
CA PRO A 155 0.64 0.13 -5.70
C PRO A 155 0.63 -0.91 -4.59
N THR A 156 0.31 -2.15 -4.97
CA THR A 156 0.27 -3.29 -4.05
C THR A 156 1.61 -3.54 -3.37
N VAL A 157 1.60 -3.67 -2.05
CA VAL A 157 2.76 -4.14 -1.28
C VAL A 157 2.74 -5.66 -1.23
N VAL A 158 3.80 -6.28 -1.73
CA VAL A 158 3.94 -7.75 -1.73
C VAL A 158 4.87 -8.17 -0.60
N ILE A 159 4.38 -9.05 0.27
CA ILE A 159 5.06 -9.57 1.44
C ILE A 159 5.11 -11.08 1.31
N SER A 160 6.31 -11.65 1.35
CA SER A 160 6.48 -13.09 1.25
C SER A 160 7.19 -13.61 2.49
N TYR A 161 6.73 -14.75 3.02
CA TYR A 161 7.37 -15.41 4.15
C TYR A 161 7.58 -16.90 3.88
N GLY A 162 8.67 -17.44 4.40
CA GLY A 162 8.96 -18.87 4.43
C GLY A 162 9.07 -19.36 5.87
N LEU A 163 9.28 -20.67 6.06
CA LEU A 163 9.40 -21.28 7.39
C LEU A 163 10.81 -21.17 8.01
N GLY A 164 11.71 -20.41 7.38
CA GLY A 164 13.14 -20.65 7.55
C GLY A 164 13.54 -21.99 6.92
N GLN A 165 14.82 -22.16 6.62
CA GLN A 165 15.37 -23.50 6.37
C GLN A 165 15.51 -24.25 7.70
#